data_AF-A0AAD6HX92-F1
#
_entry.id   AF-A0AAD6HX92-F1
#
_cell.length_a   1.000
_cell.length_b   1.000
_cell.length_c   1.000
_cell.angle_alpha   90.00
_cell.angle_beta   90.00
_cell.angle_gamma   90.00
#
_symmetry.space_group_name_H-M   'P 1'
#
loop_
_entity.id
_entity.type
_entity.pdbx_description
1 polymer ?
#
loop_
_entity_poly.entity_id
_entity_poly.type
_entity_poly.pdbx_seq_one_letter_code
_entity_poly.pdbx_strand_id
1 'polypeptide(L)'
;MAPRSHGLSLLPIECRQAILVYLDDIASLRSAIVSHSSLYRAFCGAKSLILHSVLSNIVSPDLLPEACAILHASKIRRWYPEARAENLENFRQRRVQTKLSWQDATSIEEFHLSAKFFTADFISTALSKNSLKDEEMITNVTMVTAIEWHRVLRSFYWWEWYTLSCGRIWKLGIRKHLSAKHLEMFSIWEQEQLASVGEYLFHKIAKPFNEVAAHDIQWGTLEVDYKASEVWEARWPHRIKGFWVQRLPFLQRLISAETYDQRHDLMKSNWEMTSHSNSLTQSVLDAWHFTTSDELDPTLLRDYSEEKYNEKIGTPWAPDSDNGPVEAWRWTHQELPYEHFVQSPKLQWLRRRGYVMWNYERLSSWGFFDLEWNQFSGDMIRLSSEEIEERNYEMERSWQKRKEHYEQGEIGQLKMGSCYMSGPIH
;
A
#
# COMPACT_ATOMS: atom_id res chain seq x y z
N MET A 1 44.49 -40.25 18.97
CA MET A 1 43.83 -39.80 17.73
C MET A 1 43.28 -38.41 17.98
N ALA A 2 43.86 -37.37 17.37
CA ALA A 2 43.27 -36.03 17.45
C ALA A 2 41.99 -36.02 16.60
N PRO A 3 40.87 -35.45 17.08
CA PRO A 3 39.68 -35.31 16.26
C PRO A 3 40.04 -34.44 15.07
N ARG A 4 39.91 -34.96 13.85
CA ARG A 4 40.08 -34.16 12.63
C ARG A 4 38.99 -33.10 12.67
N SER A 5 39.34 -31.86 12.97
CA SER A 5 38.40 -30.74 12.97
C SER A 5 37.92 -30.52 11.53
N HIS A 6 36.79 -31.10 11.16
CA HIS A 6 36.12 -30.82 9.89
C HIS A 6 35.28 -29.55 10.10
N GLY A 7 35.97 -28.40 10.11
CA GLY A 7 35.34 -27.10 10.28
C GLY A 7 34.87 -26.54 8.95
N LEU A 8 33.71 -25.87 8.95
CA LEU A 8 33.20 -25.09 7.81
C LEU A 8 34.24 -24.08 7.28
N SER A 9 35.17 -23.64 8.14
CA SER A 9 36.28 -22.74 7.83
C SER A 9 37.38 -23.36 6.96
N LEU A 10 37.49 -24.69 6.90
CA LEU A 10 38.48 -25.41 6.10
C LEU A 10 38.00 -25.78 4.70
N LEU A 11 36.72 -25.55 4.41
CA LEU A 11 36.16 -25.74 3.08
C LEU A 11 36.82 -24.77 2.07
N PRO A 12 36.95 -25.18 0.79
CA PRO A 12 37.32 -24.27 -0.30
C PRO A 12 36.46 -23.00 -0.30
N ILE A 13 37.02 -21.90 -0.82
CA ILE A 13 36.32 -20.60 -0.80
C ILE A 13 35.00 -20.68 -1.57
N GLU A 14 34.97 -21.43 -2.66
CA GLU A 14 33.82 -21.68 -3.51
C GLU A 14 32.71 -22.43 -2.75
N CYS A 15 33.06 -23.45 -1.96
CA CYS A 15 32.10 -24.17 -1.12
C CYS A 15 31.50 -23.27 -0.05
N ARG A 16 32.31 -22.41 0.59
CA ARG A 16 31.81 -21.45 1.58
C ARG A 16 30.90 -20.40 0.93
N GLN A 17 31.26 -19.91 -0.25
CA GLN A 17 30.42 -18.98 -1.01
C GLN A 17 29.09 -19.63 -1.40
N ALA A 18 29.12 -20.88 -1.88
CA ALA A 18 27.90 -21.64 -2.18
C ALA A 18 27.00 -21.76 -0.95
N ILE A 19 27.56 -22.11 0.21
CA ILE A 19 26.80 -22.17 1.47
C ILE A 19 26.14 -20.82 1.79
N LEU A 20 26.86 -19.70 1.64
CA LEU A 20 26.31 -18.37 1.92
C LEU A 20 25.19 -17.94 0.96
N VAL A 21 25.20 -18.42 -0.29
CA VAL A 21 24.16 -18.15 -1.31
C VAL A 21 22.82 -18.80 -0.94
N TYR A 22 22.84 -19.92 -0.22
CA TYR A 22 21.62 -20.65 0.18
C TYR A 22 20.98 -20.15 1.48
N LEU A 23 21.44 -19.03 2.04
CA LEU A 23 20.79 -18.45 3.21
C LEU A 23 19.46 -17.80 2.81
N ASP A 24 18.45 -17.96 3.67
CA ASP A 24 17.07 -17.55 3.38
C ASP A 24 16.79 -16.08 3.70
N ASP A 25 17.68 -15.42 4.45
CA ASP A 25 17.49 -14.05 4.90
C ASP A 25 18.83 -13.31 5.14
N ILE A 26 18.77 -11.97 5.13
CA ILE A 26 19.95 -11.12 5.29
C ILE A 26 20.49 -11.15 6.72
N ALA A 27 19.65 -11.41 7.73
CA ALA A 27 20.08 -11.48 9.12
C ALA A 27 20.89 -12.76 9.40
N SER A 28 20.51 -13.89 8.81
CA SER A 28 21.25 -15.15 8.81
C SER A 28 22.58 -14.99 8.08
N LEU A 29 22.58 -14.32 6.92
CA LEU A 29 23.82 -13.96 6.22
C LEU A 29 24.74 -13.11 7.11
N ARG A 30 24.18 -12.13 7.83
CA ARG A 30 24.95 -11.28 8.75
C ARG A 30 25.58 -12.12 9.86
N SER A 31 24.79 -12.99 10.47
CA SER A 31 25.23 -13.84 11.57
C SER A 31 26.35 -14.78 11.11
N ALA A 32 26.21 -15.36 9.91
CA ALA A 32 27.23 -16.21 9.31
C ALA A 32 28.56 -15.47 9.09
N ILE A 33 28.54 -14.28 8.47
CA ILE A 33 29.78 -13.54 8.19
C ILE A 33 30.46 -12.99 9.45
N VAL A 34 29.71 -12.66 10.51
CA VAL A 34 30.26 -12.19 11.79
C VAL A 34 30.81 -13.34 12.64
N SER A 35 30.29 -14.55 12.46
CA SER A 35 30.70 -15.72 13.25
C SER A 35 32.16 -16.14 13.05
N HIS A 36 32.73 -15.95 11.85
CA HIS A 36 34.10 -16.37 11.56
C HIS A 36 34.75 -15.60 10.39
N SER A 37 36.02 -15.26 10.55
CA SER A 37 36.79 -14.49 9.55
C SER A 37 36.89 -15.17 8.17
N SER A 38 36.86 -16.50 8.13
CA SER A 38 36.87 -17.26 6.87
C SER A 38 35.59 -17.07 6.05
N LEU A 39 34.44 -16.98 6.71
CA LEU A 39 33.15 -16.73 6.05
C LEU A 39 33.05 -15.28 5.62
N TYR A 40 33.54 -14.35 6.44
CA TYR A 40 33.69 -12.96 6.04
C TYR A 40 34.54 -12.81 4.77
N ARG A 41 35.70 -13.49 4.69
CA ARG A 41 36.56 -13.48 3.49
C ARG A 41 35.86 -14.08 2.27
N ALA A 42 35.16 -15.21 2.44
CA ALA A 42 34.37 -15.82 1.37
C ALA A 42 33.30 -14.84 0.84
N PHE A 43 32.61 -14.16 1.75
CA PHE A 43 31.63 -13.12 1.42
C PHE A 43 32.27 -11.94 0.68
N CYS A 44 33.38 -11.38 1.16
CA CYS A 44 34.05 -10.26 0.50
C CYS A 44 34.46 -10.60 -0.94
N GLY A 45 34.87 -11.84 -1.22
CA GLY A 45 35.26 -12.29 -2.55
C GLY A 45 34.10 -12.42 -3.55
N ALA A 46 32.84 -12.55 -3.08
CA ALA A 46 31.67 -12.76 -3.94
C ALA A 46 30.44 -11.96 -3.48
N LYS A 47 30.64 -10.78 -2.88
CA LYS A 47 29.61 -10.00 -2.18
C LYS A 47 28.35 -9.78 -3.03
N SER A 48 28.51 -9.31 -4.26
CA SER A 48 27.37 -8.98 -5.14
C SER A 48 26.56 -10.22 -5.50
N LEU A 49 27.24 -11.33 -5.79
CA LEU A 49 26.61 -12.61 -6.12
C LEU A 49 25.85 -13.15 -4.92
N ILE A 50 26.49 -13.20 -3.74
CA ILE A 50 25.85 -13.72 -2.53
C ILE A 50 24.62 -12.88 -2.15
N LEU A 51 24.73 -11.55 -2.16
CA LEU A 51 23.59 -10.68 -1.85
C LEU A 51 22.44 -10.84 -2.85
N HIS A 52 22.76 -10.91 -4.14
CA HIS A 52 21.74 -11.11 -5.17
C HIS A 52 21.04 -12.47 -5.00
N SER A 53 21.80 -13.53 -4.73
CA SER A 53 21.24 -14.87 -4.53
C SER A 53 20.36 -14.95 -3.29
N VAL A 54 20.83 -14.43 -2.15
CA VAL A 54 20.01 -14.40 -0.91
C VAL A 54 18.74 -13.58 -1.13
N LEU A 55 18.82 -12.43 -1.80
CA LEU A 55 17.62 -11.65 -2.16
C LEU A 55 16.68 -12.38 -3.10
N SER A 56 17.19 -13.23 -3.99
CA SER A 56 16.36 -14.05 -4.87
C SER A 56 15.65 -15.19 -4.12
N ASN A 57 16.15 -15.57 -2.93
CA ASN A 57 15.46 -16.50 -2.03
C ASN A 57 14.34 -15.79 -1.24
N ILE A 58 14.50 -14.48 -0.98
CA ILE A 58 13.53 -13.66 -0.25
C ILE A 58 12.40 -13.18 -1.18
N VAL A 59 12.77 -12.58 -2.31
CA VAL A 59 11.87 -11.94 -3.27
C VAL A 59 11.83 -12.78 -4.54
N SER A 60 10.63 -13.14 -4.99
CA SER A 60 10.46 -13.88 -6.23
C SER A 60 11.11 -13.13 -7.41
N PRO A 61 11.70 -13.83 -8.40
CA PRO A 61 12.29 -13.21 -9.58
C PRO A 61 11.36 -12.21 -10.29
N ASP A 62 10.06 -12.47 -10.26
CA ASP A 62 9.03 -11.62 -10.87
C ASP A 62 8.75 -10.32 -10.11
N LEU A 63 9.23 -10.16 -8.86
CA LEU A 63 9.06 -8.91 -8.08
C LEU A 63 10.39 -8.23 -7.77
N LEU A 64 11.51 -8.87 -8.09
CA LEU A 64 12.83 -8.30 -7.88
C LEU A 64 13.04 -7.00 -8.68
N PRO A 65 12.58 -6.87 -9.95
CA PRO A 65 12.64 -5.60 -10.68
C PRO A 65 11.92 -4.46 -9.95
N GLU A 66 10.71 -4.70 -9.46
CA GLU A 66 9.92 -3.72 -8.74
C GLU A 66 10.58 -3.36 -7.40
N ALA A 67 11.16 -4.33 -6.69
CA ALA A 67 11.94 -4.09 -5.48
C ALA A 67 13.13 -3.15 -5.76
N CYS A 68 13.87 -3.40 -6.85
CA CYS A 68 14.98 -2.56 -7.27
C CYS A 68 14.53 -1.15 -7.66
N ALA A 69 13.40 -1.00 -8.37
CA ALA A 69 12.86 0.29 -8.74
C ALA A 69 12.40 1.10 -7.52
N ILE A 70 11.78 0.46 -6.52
CA ILE A 70 11.41 1.08 -5.23
C ILE A 70 12.66 1.54 -4.49
N LEU A 71 13.69 0.68 -4.41
CA LEU A 71 14.98 1.03 -3.80
C LEU A 71 15.59 2.25 -4.50
N HIS A 72 15.61 2.26 -5.84
CA HIS A 72 16.10 3.39 -6.62
C HIS A 72 15.32 4.68 -6.31
N ALA A 73 13.98 4.61 -6.38
CA ALA A 73 13.09 5.73 -6.05
C ALA A 73 13.34 6.27 -4.63
N SER A 74 13.57 5.39 -3.65
CA SER A 74 13.82 5.79 -2.27
C SER A 74 15.10 6.64 -2.09
N LYS A 75 16.12 6.36 -2.91
CA LYS A 75 17.45 7.01 -2.88
C LYS A 75 17.48 8.36 -3.58
N ILE A 76 16.50 8.68 -4.43
CA ILE A 76 16.43 9.96 -5.15
C ILE A 76 16.18 11.09 -4.15
N ARG A 77 17.25 11.82 -3.77
CA ARG A 77 17.16 12.94 -2.82
C ARG A 77 16.38 14.13 -3.36
N ARG A 78 16.51 14.41 -4.66
CA ARG A 78 15.86 15.53 -5.35
C ARG A 78 15.26 15.03 -6.66
N TRP A 79 13.97 15.28 -6.85
CA TRP A 79 13.21 14.78 -7.99
C TRP A 79 13.16 15.79 -9.13
N TYR A 80 14.29 15.93 -9.82
CA TYR A 80 14.36 16.68 -11.08
C TYR A 80 13.62 15.93 -12.20
N PRO A 81 13.17 16.61 -13.28
CA PRO A 81 12.52 15.97 -14.44
C PRO A 81 13.24 14.73 -14.97
N GLU A 82 14.57 14.76 -15.03
CA GLU A 82 15.41 13.69 -15.58
C GLU A 82 15.40 12.46 -14.67
N ALA A 83 15.62 12.66 -13.36
CA ALA A 83 15.58 11.58 -12.37
C ALA A 83 14.20 10.89 -12.33
N ARG A 84 13.12 11.65 -12.62
CA ARG A 84 11.76 11.11 -12.73
C ARG A 84 11.59 10.25 -13.97
N ALA A 85 11.97 10.77 -15.12
CA ALA A 85 11.90 10.03 -16.38
C ALA A 85 12.74 8.75 -16.31
N GLU A 86 13.94 8.82 -15.73
CA GLU A 86 14.79 7.66 -15.48
C GLU A 86 14.14 6.64 -14.54
N ASN A 87 13.56 7.08 -13.43
CA ASN A 87 12.89 6.17 -12.49
C ASN A 87 11.66 5.50 -13.12
N LEU A 88 10.86 6.26 -13.88
CA LEU A 88 9.72 5.73 -14.62
C LEU A 88 10.17 4.71 -15.66
N GLU A 89 11.25 5.00 -16.40
CA GLU A 89 11.77 4.09 -17.41
C GLU A 89 12.38 2.84 -16.78
N ASN A 90 13.11 2.97 -15.67
CA ASN A 90 13.65 1.82 -14.94
C ASN A 90 12.54 0.89 -14.45
N PHE A 91 11.41 1.46 -13.97
CA PHE A 91 10.25 0.70 -13.57
C PHE A 91 9.56 0.04 -14.78
N ARG A 92 9.28 0.79 -15.85
CA ARG A 92 8.69 0.26 -17.09
C ARG A 92 9.49 -0.88 -17.70
N GLN A 93 10.81 -0.72 -17.77
CA GLN A 93 11.72 -1.72 -18.34
C GLN A 93 12.06 -2.86 -17.38
N ARG A 94 11.50 -2.87 -16.16
CA ARG A 94 11.74 -3.91 -15.14
C ARG A 94 13.24 -4.18 -14.94
N ARG A 95 14.05 -3.12 -14.81
CA ARG A 95 15.51 -3.24 -14.67
C ARG A 95 15.89 -3.75 -13.28
N VAL A 96 16.72 -4.79 -13.23
CA VAL A 96 17.31 -5.31 -11.98
C VAL A 96 18.67 -4.67 -11.74
N GLN A 97 18.89 -4.19 -10.51
CA GLN A 97 20.17 -3.62 -10.13
C GLN A 97 21.20 -4.73 -9.89
N THR A 98 22.30 -4.71 -10.65
CA THR A 98 23.34 -5.77 -10.58
C THR A 98 24.33 -5.60 -9.42
N LYS A 99 24.44 -4.39 -8.86
CA LYS A 99 25.36 -4.06 -7.78
C LYS A 99 24.60 -3.57 -6.56
N LEU A 100 24.44 -4.44 -5.57
CA LEU A 100 23.72 -4.12 -4.33
C LEU A 100 24.68 -3.94 -3.17
N SER A 101 24.46 -2.88 -2.40
CA SER A 101 25.11 -2.70 -1.10
C SER A 101 24.47 -3.59 -0.03
N TRP A 102 25.08 -3.67 1.15
CA TRP A 102 24.46 -4.37 2.28
C TRP A 102 23.18 -3.65 2.74
N GLN A 103 23.23 -2.31 2.81
CA GLN A 103 22.06 -1.51 3.16
C GLN A 103 20.95 -1.67 2.11
N ASP A 104 21.29 -1.85 0.84
CA ASP A 104 20.34 -2.06 -0.24
C ASP A 104 19.56 -3.35 -0.02
N ALA A 105 20.27 -4.45 0.23
CA ALA A 105 19.66 -5.75 0.46
C ALA A 105 18.77 -5.74 1.72
N THR A 106 19.26 -5.12 2.81
CA THR A 106 18.47 -4.97 4.04
C THR A 106 17.21 -4.13 3.80
N SER A 107 17.30 -3.05 3.00
CA SER A 107 16.15 -2.19 2.70
C SER A 107 15.10 -2.90 1.84
N ILE A 108 15.55 -3.75 0.90
CA ILE A 108 14.65 -4.57 0.07
C ILE A 108 13.93 -5.61 0.95
N GLU A 109 14.68 -6.31 1.81
CA GLU A 109 14.10 -7.31 2.73
C GLU A 109 13.08 -6.69 3.69
N GLU A 110 13.43 -5.59 4.37
CA GLU A 110 12.52 -4.89 5.30
C GLU A 110 11.22 -4.51 4.58
N PHE A 111 11.32 -3.92 3.39
CA PHE A 111 10.17 -3.58 2.57
C PHE A 111 9.36 -4.82 2.16
N HIS A 112 10.00 -5.89 1.70
CA HIS A 112 9.31 -7.10 1.26
C HIS A 112 8.55 -7.77 2.40
N LEU A 113 9.13 -7.80 3.60
CA LEU A 113 8.48 -8.34 4.80
C LEU A 113 7.24 -7.51 5.18
N SER A 114 7.32 -6.17 5.09
CA SER A 114 6.15 -5.32 5.29
C SER A 114 5.07 -5.53 4.23
N ALA A 115 5.46 -5.67 2.96
CA ALA A 115 4.52 -5.97 1.88
C ALA A 115 3.81 -7.32 2.12
N LYS A 116 4.54 -8.37 2.51
CA LYS A 116 3.95 -9.68 2.89
C LYS A 116 3.00 -9.58 4.07
N PHE A 117 3.35 -8.79 5.09
CA PHE A 117 2.47 -8.53 6.24
C PHE A 117 1.13 -7.94 5.79
N PHE A 118 1.15 -6.90 4.95
CA PHE A 118 -0.07 -6.29 4.44
C PHE A 118 -0.83 -7.19 3.46
N THR A 119 -0.13 -7.98 2.63
CA THR A 119 -0.77 -8.98 1.76
C THR A 119 -1.58 -9.97 2.57
N ALA A 120 -0.99 -10.54 3.63
CA ALA A 120 -1.66 -11.52 4.49
C ALA A 120 -2.92 -10.93 5.13
N ASP A 121 -2.79 -9.74 5.70
CA ASP A 121 -3.90 -9.07 6.39
C ASP A 121 -4.97 -8.57 5.41
N PHE A 122 -4.59 -8.03 4.24
CA PHE A 122 -5.53 -7.65 3.18
C PHE A 122 -6.37 -8.84 2.76
N ILE A 123 -5.73 -9.97 2.44
CA ILE A 123 -6.40 -11.18 2.00
C ILE A 123 -7.36 -11.69 3.06
N SER A 124 -6.91 -11.79 4.32
CA SER A 124 -7.75 -12.22 5.44
C SER A 124 -8.96 -11.30 5.61
N THR A 125 -8.73 -9.98 5.59
CA THR A 125 -9.78 -8.96 5.72
C THR A 125 -10.78 -9.06 4.58
N ALA A 126 -10.32 -9.15 3.33
CA ALA A 126 -11.15 -9.18 2.14
C ALA A 126 -11.99 -10.47 2.07
N LEU A 127 -11.40 -11.62 2.41
CA LEU A 127 -12.11 -12.90 2.45
C LEU A 127 -13.14 -12.96 3.58
N SER A 128 -12.86 -12.37 4.75
CA SER A 128 -13.83 -12.32 5.86
C SER A 128 -15.12 -11.55 5.51
N LYS A 129 -15.06 -10.70 4.47
CA LYS A 129 -16.18 -9.89 3.99
C LYS A 129 -16.93 -10.52 2.81
N ASN A 130 -16.55 -11.73 2.38
CA ASN A 130 -17.16 -12.44 1.27
C ASN A 130 -18.28 -13.38 1.75
N SER A 131 -19.46 -12.83 2.04
CA SER A 131 -20.67 -13.60 2.40
C SER A 131 -21.71 -13.62 1.27
N LEU A 132 -21.29 -13.90 0.02
CA LEU A 132 -22.23 -13.91 -1.11
C LEU A 132 -23.17 -15.11 -1.15
N LYS A 133 -22.93 -16.14 -0.32
CA LYS A 133 -23.84 -17.28 -0.13
C LYS A 133 -23.83 -17.66 1.34
N ASP A 134 -25.01 -18.03 1.85
CA ASP A 134 -25.19 -18.61 3.18
C ASP A 134 -24.17 -19.72 3.47
N GLU A 135 -23.81 -19.85 4.74
CA GLU A 135 -22.67 -20.59 5.30
C GLU A 135 -22.49 -22.06 4.84
N GLU A 136 -23.46 -22.66 4.15
CA GLU A 136 -23.47 -24.09 3.82
C GLU A 136 -22.76 -24.48 2.51
N MET A 137 -22.44 -23.55 1.59
CA MET A 137 -21.81 -23.91 0.29
C MET A 137 -20.32 -23.55 0.12
N ILE A 138 -19.68 -22.89 1.09
CA ILE A 138 -18.26 -22.49 0.98
C ILE A 138 -17.35 -23.63 1.47
N THR A 139 -17.35 -24.79 0.78
CA THR A 139 -16.53 -25.94 1.23
C THR A 139 -15.31 -26.27 0.37
N ASN A 140 -15.13 -25.69 -0.83
CA ASN A 140 -14.07 -26.19 -1.72
C ASN A 140 -13.01 -25.18 -2.22
N VAL A 141 -13.11 -23.87 -1.95
CA VAL A 141 -12.09 -22.88 -2.37
C VAL A 141 -11.59 -22.04 -1.19
N THR A 142 -11.15 -22.67 -0.11
CA THR A 142 -10.76 -21.97 1.12
C THR A 142 -9.34 -21.41 1.08
N MET A 143 -8.43 -22.01 0.30
CA MET A 143 -7.05 -21.53 0.21
C MET A 143 -6.86 -20.56 -0.95
N VAL A 144 -6.17 -19.45 -0.67
CA VAL A 144 -5.74 -18.49 -1.67
C VAL A 144 -4.67 -19.12 -2.56
N THR A 145 -4.81 -18.97 -3.87
CA THR A 145 -3.82 -19.51 -4.81
C THR A 145 -2.54 -18.68 -4.77
N ALA A 146 -1.42 -19.26 -5.19
CA ALA A 146 -0.16 -18.53 -5.29
C ALA A 146 -0.26 -17.30 -6.23
N ILE A 147 -1.08 -17.40 -7.28
CA ILE A 147 -1.32 -16.31 -8.24
C ILE A 147 -2.06 -15.15 -7.56
N GLU A 148 -3.13 -15.44 -6.84
CA GLU A 148 -3.91 -14.42 -6.09
C GLU A 148 -3.05 -13.74 -5.03
N TRP A 149 -2.28 -14.52 -4.26
CA TRP A 149 -1.34 -13.99 -3.28
C TRP A 149 -0.33 -13.05 -3.93
N HIS A 150 0.27 -13.49 -5.04
CA HIS A 150 1.26 -12.72 -5.78
C HIS A 150 0.67 -11.43 -6.35
N ARG A 151 -0.55 -11.46 -6.87
CA ARG A 151 -1.26 -10.30 -7.40
C ARG A 151 -1.44 -9.22 -6.33
N VAL A 152 -1.95 -9.59 -5.16
CA VAL A 152 -2.10 -8.66 -4.02
C VAL A 152 -0.74 -8.11 -3.58
N LEU A 153 0.26 -8.97 -3.45
CA LEU A 153 1.63 -8.55 -3.09
C LEU A 153 2.19 -7.55 -4.10
N ARG A 154 2.02 -7.81 -5.40
CA ARG A 154 2.46 -6.92 -6.48
C ARG A 154 1.76 -5.57 -6.42
N SER A 155 0.47 -5.51 -6.10
CA SER A 155 -0.24 -4.24 -5.92
C SER A 155 0.37 -3.38 -4.80
N PHE A 156 0.86 -3.97 -3.70
CA PHE A 156 1.59 -3.23 -2.66
C PHE A 156 2.94 -2.69 -3.13
N TYR A 157 3.63 -3.41 -4.02
CA TYR A 157 4.83 -2.90 -4.67
C TYR A 157 4.52 -1.70 -5.56
N TRP A 158 3.46 -1.79 -6.37
CA TRP A 158 3.01 -0.68 -7.21
C TRP A 158 2.62 0.53 -6.37
N TRP A 159 1.94 0.31 -5.23
CA TRP A 159 1.59 1.36 -4.29
C TRP A 159 2.82 2.08 -3.71
N GLU A 160 3.79 1.34 -3.19
CA GLU A 160 5.02 1.92 -2.64
C GLU A 160 5.79 2.70 -3.74
N TRP A 161 5.92 2.13 -4.94
CA TRP A 161 6.61 2.80 -6.03
C TRP A 161 5.88 4.08 -6.46
N TYR A 162 4.56 4.02 -6.61
CA TYR A 162 3.73 5.15 -7.00
C TYR A 162 3.79 6.26 -5.96
N THR A 163 3.65 5.93 -4.67
CA THR A 163 3.73 6.91 -3.57
C THR A 163 5.13 7.50 -3.43
N LEU A 164 6.21 6.76 -3.69
CA LEU A 164 7.57 7.33 -3.71
C LEU A 164 7.78 8.27 -4.91
N SER A 165 7.32 7.86 -6.09
CA SER A 165 7.53 8.58 -7.35
C SER A 165 6.70 9.85 -7.40
N CYS A 166 5.43 9.78 -7.03
CA CYS A 166 4.53 10.93 -6.95
C CYS A 166 4.80 11.75 -5.68
N GLY A 167 5.02 11.08 -4.54
CA GLY A 167 5.38 11.59 -3.21
C GLY A 167 6.12 12.91 -3.17
N ARG A 168 7.25 12.92 -3.88
CA ARG A 168 8.23 13.98 -3.79
C ARG A 168 8.12 15.01 -4.93
N ILE A 169 7.31 14.74 -5.97
CA ILE A 169 7.03 15.68 -7.06
C ILE A 169 6.22 16.87 -6.54
N TRP A 170 5.28 16.63 -5.63
CA TRP A 170 4.37 17.65 -5.13
C TRP A 170 5.00 18.57 -4.08
N LYS A 171 6.06 18.11 -3.40
CA LYS A 171 6.90 19.00 -2.57
C LYS A 171 7.57 20.11 -3.38
N LEU A 172 7.68 19.95 -4.70
CA LEU A 172 8.28 20.93 -5.62
C LEU A 172 7.23 21.82 -6.32
N GLY A 173 5.95 21.71 -5.98
CA GLY A 173 4.88 22.52 -6.60
C GLY A 173 4.64 22.22 -8.09
N ILE A 174 5.16 21.10 -8.60
CA ILE A 174 5.03 20.71 -10.01
C ILE A 174 3.65 20.05 -10.24
N ARG A 175 2.93 20.51 -11.28
CA ARG A 175 1.48 20.33 -11.57
C ARG A 175 0.94 18.89 -11.72
N LYS A 176 -0.40 18.82 -11.56
CA LYS A 176 -1.37 17.68 -11.63
C LYS A 176 -1.15 16.64 -12.75
N HIS A 177 -0.70 17.03 -13.93
CA HIS A 177 -0.58 16.13 -15.09
C HIS A 177 0.51 15.05 -14.98
N LEU A 178 1.47 15.20 -14.06
CA LEU A 178 2.60 14.28 -13.97
C LEU A 178 2.29 13.01 -13.17
N SER A 179 1.33 13.02 -12.24
CA SER A 179 0.88 11.78 -11.57
C SER A 179 0.08 10.89 -12.50
N ALA A 180 -0.76 11.48 -13.36
CA ALA A 180 -1.54 10.76 -14.38
C ALA A 180 -0.64 9.92 -15.30
N LYS A 181 0.48 10.50 -15.77
CA LYS A 181 1.45 9.80 -16.63
C LYS A 181 2.10 8.55 -16.01
N HIS A 182 2.21 8.50 -14.68
CA HIS A 182 2.70 7.29 -13.99
C HIS A 182 1.62 6.21 -13.93
N LEU A 183 0.34 6.57 -13.98
CA LEU A 183 -0.78 5.63 -13.98
C LEU A 183 -1.09 5.12 -15.40
N GLU A 184 -0.86 5.93 -16.44
CA GLU A 184 -1.05 5.55 -17.86
C GLU A 184 -0.30 4.28 -18.30
N MET A 185 0.70 3.83 -17.55
CA MET A 185 1.39 2.58 -17.86
C MET A 185 0.64 1.33 -17.41
N PHE A 186 -0.31 1.48 -16.48
CA PHE A 186 -1.15 0.41 -15.97
C PHE A 186 -2.46 0.41 -16.74
N SER A 187 -2.99 -0.77 -17.01
CA SER A 187 -4.38 -0.88 -17.46
C SER A 187 -5.32 -0.32 -16.39
N ILE A 188 -6.52 0.10 -16.80
CA ILE A 188 -7.51 0.67 -15.89
C ILE A 188 -7.86 -0.27 -14.73
N TRP A 189 -7.93 -1.58 -14.98
CA TRP A 189 -8.20 -2.56 -13.91
C TRP A 189 -6.98 -2.78 -12.99
N GLU A 190 -5.74 -2.63 -13.47
CA GLU A 190 -4.54 -2.62 -12.61
C GLU A 190 -4.52 -1.35 -11.72
N GLN A 191 -5.02 -0.23 -12.22
CA GLN A 191 -5.22 0.98 -11.41
C GLN A 191 -6.28 0.75 -10.33
N GLU A 192 -7.35 -0.01 -10.60
CA GLU A 192 -8.34 -0.40 -9.58
C GLU A 192 -7.72 -1.33 -8.50
N GLN A 193 -6.79 -2.20 -8.87
CA GLN A 193 -6.02 -3.00 -7.90
C GLN A 193 -5.18 -2.09 -6.99
N LEU A 194 -4.48 -1.12 -7.57
CA LEU A 194 -3.71 -0.11 -6.86
C LEU A 194 -4.59 0.70 -5.91
N ALA A 195 -5.78 1.11 -6.37
CA ALA A 195 -6.77 1.82 -5.56
C ALA A 195 -7.27 0.98 -4.40
N SER A 196 -7.53 -0.31 -4.63
CA SER A 196 -8.00 -1.24 -3.60
C SER A 196 -7.01 -1.38 -2.43
N VAL A 197 -5.72 -1.57 -2.71
CA VAL A 197 -4.70 -1.65 -1.65
C VAL A 197 -4.45 -0.28 -0.99
N GLY A 198 -4.56 0.81 -1.75
CA GLY A 198 -4.45 2.16 -1.22
C GLY A 198 -5.55 2.48 -0.21
N GLU A 199 -6.82 2.19 -0.53
CA GLU A 199 -7.95 2.36 0.40
C GLU A 199 -7.80 1.49 1.64
N TYR A 200 -7.40 0.24 1.46
CA TYR A 200 -7.12 -0.66 2.58
C TYR A 200 -6.06 -0.09 3.54
N LEU A 201 -4.95 0.43 3.01
CA LEU A 201 -3.90 1.03 3.85
C LEU A 201 -4.42 2.25 4.60
N PHE A 202 -5.26 3.07 3.96
CA PHE A 202 -5.91 4.20 4.61
C PHE A 202 -6.75 3.74 5.81
N HIS A 203 -7.60 2.72 5.62
CA HIS A 203 -8.42 2.18 6.71
C HIS A 203 -7.58 1.69 7.88
N LYS A 204 -6.46 1.02 7.60
CA LYS A 204 -5.57 0.51 8.65
C LYS A 204 -4.89 1.63 9.44
N ILE A 205 -4.54 2.74 8.80
CA ILE A 205 -3.90 3.87 9.51
C ILE A 205 -4.89 4.81 10.17
N ALA A 206 -6.15 4.84 9.73
CA ALA A 206 -7.17 5.74 10.26
C ALA A 206 -7.38 5.54 11.75
N LYS A 207 -7.47 4.29 12.20
CA LYS A 207 -7.63 3.96 13.62
C LYS A 207 -6.49 4.50 14.50
N PRO A 208 -5.21 4.12 14.31
CA PRO A 208 -4.12 4.62 15.16
C PRO A 208 -3.91 6.13 15.01
N PHE A 209 -4.16 6.71 13.83
CA PHE A 209 -4.10 8.15 13.63
C PHE A 209 -5.18 8.90 14.42
N ASN A 210 -6.44 8.49 14.27
CA ASN A 210 -7.56 9.14 14.92
C ASN A 210 -7.45 9.03 16.46
N GLU A 211 -6.94 7.91 16.97
CA GLU A 211 -6.65 7.76 18.40
C GLU A 211 -5.63 8.80 18.91
N VAL A 212 -4.50 8.97 18.21
CA VAL A 212 -3.50 9.98 18.61
C VAL A 212 -4.08 11.39 18.48
N ALA A 213 -4.69 11.69 17.34
CA ALA A 213 -5.24 13.00 17.02
C ALA A 213 -6.43 13.41 17.89
N ALA A 214 -7.21 12.47 18.42
CA ALA A 214 -8.31 12.75 19.34
C ALA A 214 -7.85 13.10 20.76
N HIS A 215 -6.65 12.67 21.17
CA HIS A 215 -6.20 12.81 22.56
C HIS A 215 -4.96 13.69 22.73
N ASP A 216 -4.13 13.89 21.71
CA ASP A 216 -2.94 14.75 21.85
C ASP A 216 -3.35 16.21 22.07
N ILE A 217 -2.84 16.81 23.15
CA ILE A 217 -3.15 18.19 23.56
C ILE A 217 -2.63 19.19 22.51
N GLN A 218 -1.40 19.00 22.02
CA GLN A 218 -0.79 19.91 21.05
C GLN A 218 -1.53 19.83 19.71
N TRP A 219 -1.91 18.64 19.25
CA TRP A 219 -2.69 18.46 18.02
C TRP A 219 -4.10 19.02 18.17
N GLY A 220 -4.68 19.00 19.38
CA GLY A 220 -5.91 19.71 19.69
C GLY A 220 -5.79 21.22 19.45
N THR A 221 -4.66 21.83 19.85
CA THR A 221 -4.42 23.27 19.59
C THR A 221 -4.20 23.61 18.12
N LEU A 222 -3.77 22.61 17.33
CA LEU A 222 -3.58 22.71 15.89
C LEU A 222 -4.82 22.30 15.09
N GLU A 223 -5.95 22.05 15.78
CA GLU A 223 -7.25 21.67 15.20
C GLU A 223 -7.12 20.51 14.21
N VAL A 224 -6.36 19.48 14.61
CA VAL A 224 -6.12 18.32 13.75
C VAL A 224 -7.39 17.50 13.66
N ASP A 225 -7.91 17.33 12.45
CA ASP A 225 -9.10 16.51 12.16
C ASP A 225 -8.80 15.01 12.29
N TYR A 226 -9.66 14.30 13.01
CA TYR A 226 -9.59 12.86 13.29
C TYR A 226 -10.92 12.12 13.03
N LYS A 227 -11.80 12.67 12.19
CA LYS A 227 -13.10 12.04 11.88
C LYS A 227 -13.07 11.13 10.67
N ALA A 228 -11.99 11.18 9.88
CA ALA A 228 -11.87 10.40 8.66
C ALA A 228 -11.65 8.92 8.98
N SER A 229 -12.67 8.12 8.70
CA SER A 229 -12.60 6.66 8.58
C SER A 229 -12.39 6.22 7.13
N GLU A 230 -12.75 7.08 6.18
CA GLU A 230 -12.75 6.77 4.75
C GLU A 230 -11.89 7.73 3.94
N VAL A 231 -11.37 7.26 2.81
CA VAL A 231 -10.45 8.07 1.98
C VAL A 231 -11.12 9.36 1.47
N TRP A 232 -12.41 9.30 1.12
CA TRP A 232 -13.15 10.46 0.65
C TRP A 232 -13.63 11.39 1.77
N GLU A 233 -13.69 10.91 3.02
CA GLU A 233 -13.97 11.78 4.18
C GLU A 233 -12.78 12.68 4.46
N ALA A 234 -11.58 12.24 4.13
CA ALA A 234 -10.36 13.02 4.26
C ALA A 234 -10.22 14.17 3.23
N ARG A 235 -11.31 14.79 2.76
CA ARG A 235 -11.26 15.94 1.83
C ARG A 235 -10.68 17.16 2.53
N TRP A 236 -9.58 17.69 1.99
CA TRP A 236 -8.92 18.98 2.31
C TRP A 236 -9.23 19.65 3.68
N PRO A 237 -8.22 19.92 4.53
CA PRO A 237 -6.87 19.37 4.67
C PRO A 237 -6.77 18.41 5.88
N HIS A 238 -6.88 17.10 5.66
CA HIS A 238 -6.69 16.09 6.73
C HIS A 238 -5.24 15.62 6.80
N ARG A 239 -4.62 15.68 7.98
CA ARG A 239 -3.21 15.31 8.17
C ARG A 239 -2.93 13.81 8.06
N ILE A 240 -3.93 12.96 8.28
CA ILE A 240 -3.85 11.49 8.11
C ILE A 240 -3.25 11.11 6.76
N LYS A 241 -3.59 11.88 5.73
CA LYS A 241 -3.12 11.70 4.37
C LYS A 241 -1.59 11.72 4.28
N GLY A 242 -0.91 12.59 5.04
CA GLY A 242 0.55 12.59 5.08
C GLY A 242 1.17 11.32 5.61
N PHE A 243 0.45 10.63 6.50
CA PHE A 243 0.84 9.31 6.99
C PHE A 243 0.48 8.21 5.99
N TRP A 244 -0.64 8.32 5.27
CA TRP A 244 -1.12 7.33 4.28
C TRP A 244 -0.10 7.02 3.18
N VAL A 245 0.65 8.02 2.75
CA VAL A 245 1.65 7.92 1.68
C VAL A 245 3.07 7.69 2.20
N GLN A 246 3.22 7.33 3.48
CA GLN A 246 4.51 6.88 4.01
C GLN A 246 4.81 5.46 3.55
N ARG A 247 6.08 5.08 3.69
CA ARG A 247 6.57 3.76 3.28
C ARG A 247 5.89 2.64 4.06
N LEU A 248 5.67 1.49 3.42
CA LEU A 248 5.05 0.32 4.07
C LEU A 248 5.72 -0.09 5.40
N PRO A 249 7.06 -0.11 5.54
CA PRO A 249 7.68 -0.40 6.84
C PRO A 249 7.30 0.58 7.96
N PHE A 250 7.11 1.86 7.64
CA PHE A 250 6.62 2.82 8.61
C PHE A 250 5.16 2.53 8.98
N LEU A 251 4.30 2.30 7.98
CA LEU A 251 2.89 1.98 8.20
C LEU A 251 2.73 0.73 9.07
N GLN A 252 3.51 -0.32 8.80
CA GLN A 252 3.50 -1.54 9.60
C GLN A 252 3.86 -1.25 11.05
N ARG A 253 4.95 -0.51 11.31
CA ARG A 253 5.33 -0.13 12.68
C ARG A 253 4.24 0.66 13.39
N LEU A 254 3.57 1.57 12.68
CA LEU A 254 2.50 2.38 13.24
C LEU A 254 1.27 1.55 13.61
N ILE A 255 0.86 0.64 12.73
CA ILE A 255 -0.33 -0.21 12.94
C ILE A 255 -0.06 -1.27 14.01
N SER A 256 1.16 -1.81 14.06
CA SER A 256 1.58 -2.80 15.06
C SER A 256 1.94 -2.21 16.42
N ALA A 257 2.00 -0.88 16.56
CA ALA A 257 2.22 -0.24 17.85
C ALA A 257 1.00 -0.47 18.77
N GLU A 258 1.26 -1.01 19.96
CA GLU A 258 0.20 -1.44 20.90
C GLU A 258 -0.30 -0.28 21.77
N THR A 259 0.55 0.70 22.02
CA THR A 259 0.29 1.79 22.96
C THR A 259 0.15 3.14 22.27
N TYR A 260 -0.59 4.04 22.91
CA TYR A 260 -0.69 5.44 22.50
C TYR A 260 0.70 6.09 22.35
N ASP A 261 1.58 5.92 23.35
CA ASP A 261 2.90 6.57 23.36
C ASP A 261 3.76 6.14 22.18
N GLN A 262 3.78 4.84 21.86
CA GLN A 262 4.51 4.32 20.69
C GLN A 262 3.97 4.92 19.38
N ARG A 263 2.65 5.03 19.22
CA ARG A 263 2.02 5.63 18.02
C ARG A 263 2.33 7.12 17.93
N HIS A 264 2.19 7.81 19.05
CA HIS A 264 2.49 9.23 19.17
C HIS A 264 3.96 9.53 18.81
N ASP A 265 4.92 8.76 19.32
CA ASP A 265 6.35 8.94 19.01
C ASP A 265 6.67 8.70 17.52
N LEU A 266 6.08 7.66 16.92
CA LEU A 266 6.20 7.39 15.49
C LEU A 266 5.61 8.52 14.64
N MET A 267 4.46 9.08 15.06
CA MET A 267 3.82 10.17 14.34
C MET A 267 4.54 11.51 14.51
N LYS A 268 4.95 11.83 15.73
CA LYS A 268 5.66 13.07 16.07
C LYS A 268 6.97 13.21 15.30
N SER A 269 7.74 12.12 15.20
CA SER A 269 8.99 12.10 14.41
C SER A 269 8.77 12.35 12.91
N ASN A 270 7.54 12.14 12.41
CA ASN A 270 7.18 12.34 11.00
C ASN A 270 6.23 13.54 10.79
N TRP A 271 5.95 14.31 11.85
CA TRP A 271 4.95 15.39 11.82
C TRP A 271 5.26 16.46 10.78
N GLU A 272 6.51 16.94 10.73
CA GLU A 272 6.96 17.97 9.78
C GLU A 272 6.86 17.51 8.32
N MET A 273 6.91 16.20 8.07
CA MET A 273 6.72 15.66 6.73
C MET A 273 5.26 15.72 6.27
N THR A 274 4.30 15.72 7.22
CA THR A 274 2.86 15.70 6.93
C THR A 274 2.25 17.10 6.72
N SER A 275 2.86 18.15 7.28
CA SER A 275 2.41 19.53 7.07
C SER A 275 2.56 20.01 5.62
N HIS A 276 3.45 19.37 4.85
CA HIS A 276 3.68 19.68 3.42
C HIS A 276 3.02 18.67 2.46
N SER A 277 2.35 17.64 2.96
CA SER A 277 1.83 16.53 2.14
C SER A 277 0.35 16.64 1.76
N ASN A 278 -0.37 17.66 2.24
CA ASN A 278 -1.80 17.82 1.91
C ASN A 278 -2.05 17.89 0.38
N SER A 279 -1.10 18.43 -0.38
CA SER A 279 -1.13 18.46 -1.86
C SER A 279 -0.89 17.08 -2.50
N LEU A 280 0.00 16.27 -1.92
CA LEU A 280 0.41 14.95 -2.42
C LEU A 280 -0.74 13.94 -2.40
N THR A 281 -1.59 13.99 -1.39
CA THR A 281 -2.61 12.97 -1.12
C THR A 281 -3.97 13.29 -1.69
N GLN A 282 -4.27 14.58 -1.84
CA GLN A 282 -5.34 14.94 -2.76
C GLN A 282 -4.95 14.51 -4.17
N SER A 283 -3.67 14.59 -4.55
CA SER A 283 -3.20 14.19 -5.88
C SER A 283 -3.35 12.71 -6.22
N VAL A 284 -3.40 11.78 -5.25
CA VAL A 284 -3.64 10.35 -5.54
C VAL A 284 -5.10 10.12 -5.97
N LEU A 285 -6.04 10.64 -5.17
CA LEU A 285 -7.47 10.66 -5.49
C LEU A 285 -7.75 11.46 -6.77
N ASP A 286 -7.20 12.66 -6.84
CA ASP A 286 -7.30 13.54 -7.99
C ASP A 286 -6.66 12.88 -9.22
N ALA A 287 -5.54 12.15 -9.11
CA ALA A 287 -4.90 11.53 -10.28
C ALA A 287 -5.82 10.50 -10.93
N TRP A 288 -6.55 9.70 -10.14
CA TRP A 288 -7.54 8.77 -10.68
C TRP A 288 -8.75 9.48 -11.28
N HIS A 289 -9.15 10.62 -10.70
CA HIS A 289 -10.15 11.49 -11.32
C HIS A 289 -9.63 12.15 -12.60
N PHE A 290 -8.37 12.57 -12.69
CA PHE A 290 -7.81 13.28 -13.84
C PHE A 290 -7.44 12.35 -15.00
N THR A 291 -6.95 11.14 -14.73
CA THR A 291 -6.76 10.12 -15.79
C THR A 291 -8.08 9.80 -16.50
N THR A 292 -9.21 10.06 -15.83
CA THR A 292 -10.54 9.76 -16.35
C THR A 292 -11.41 10.99 -16.66
N SER A 293 -11.03 12.22 -16.27
CA SER A 293 -11.86 13.43 -16.44
C SER A 293 -11.43 14.36 -17.58
N ASP A 294 -10.18 14.30 -18.05
CA ASP A 294 -9.74 15.17 -19.16
C ASP A 294 -10.49 14.86 -20.47
N GLU A 295 -11.11 13.68 -20.54
CA GLU A 295 -12.15 13.32 -21.51
C GLU A 295 -13.44 12.97 -20.76
N LEU A 296 -14.35 13.93 -20.61
CA LEU A 296 -15.72 13.65 -20.17
C LEU A 296 -16.40 12.78 -21.23
N ASP A 297 -16.21 11.47 -21.12
CA ASP A 297 -16.86 10.46 -21.95
C ASP A 297 -18.06 9.91 -21.17
N PRO A 298 -19.28 10.40 -21.44
CA PRO A 298 -20.47 9.91 -20.75
C PRO A 298 -20.91 8.52 -21.24
N THR A 299 -20.24 7.97 -22.26
CA THR A 299 -20.54 6.65 -22.80
C THR A 299 -20.28 5.60 -21.72
N LEU A 300 -21.26 4.71 -21.49
CA LEU A 300 -21.14 3.62 -20.55
C LEU A 300 -20.22 2.53 -21.12
N LEU A 301 -19.54 1.77 -20.27
CA LEU A 301 -18.62 0.71 -20.71
C LEU A 301 -19.30 -0.30 -21.65
N ARG A 302 -20.55 -0.68 -21.38
CA ARG A 302 -21.31 -1.62 -22.21
C ARG A 302 -21.50 -1.16 -23.66
N ASP A 303 -21.43 0.15 -23.88
CA ASP A 303 -21.64 0.81 -25.17
C ASP A 303 -20.31 1.10 -25.89
N TYR A 304 -19.16 0.64 -25.35
CA TYR A 304 -17.86 0.80 -25.99
C TYR A 304 -17.73 -0.13 -27.18
N SER A 305 -17.21 0.38 -28.31
CA SER A 305 -16.68 -0.48 -29.36
C SER A 305 -15.40 -1.18 -28.87
N GLU A 306 -15.05 -2.32 -29.46
CA GLU A 306 -13.78 -3.02 -29.19
C GLU A 306 -12.57 -2.10 -29.34
N GLU A 307 -12.58 -1.23 -30.35
CA GLU A 307 -11.49 -0.28 -30.62
C GLU A 307 -11.34 0.73 -29.48
N LYS A 308 -12.47 1.33 -29.04
CA LYS A 308 -12.51 2.26 -27.90
C LYS A 308 -12.16 1.58 -26.58
N TYR A 309 -12.62 0.36 -26.38
CA TYR A 309 -12.27 -0.46 -25.22
C TYR A 309 -10.75 -0.66 -25.14
N ASN A 310 -10.12 -1.11 -26.22
CA ASN A 310 -8.68 -1.35 -26.24
C ASN A 310 -7.87 -0.06 -26.07
N GLU A 311 -8.33 1.06 -26.63
CA GLU A 311 -7.70 2.37 -26.45
C GLU A 311 -7.78 2.85 -24.99
N LYS A 312 -8.95 2.80 -24.36
CA LYS A 312 -9.20 3.41 -23.05
C LYS A 312 -8.80 2.55 -21.87
N ILE A 313 -8.93 1.23 -21.97
CA ILE A 313 -8.61 0.30 -20.87
C ILE A 313 -7.10 0.03 -20.80
N GLY A 314 -6.42 0.12 -21.95
CA GLY A 314 -4.99 -0.11 -22.04
C GLY A 314 -4.61 -1.59 -21.93
N THR A 315 -3.33 -1.87 -22.17
CA THR A 315 -2.75 -3.21 -22.02
C THR A 315 -2.21 -3.40 -20.61
N PRO A 316 -2.35 -4.59 -20.01
CA PRO A 316 -1.77 -4.87 -18.70
C PRO A 316 -0.27 -4.68 -18.71
N TRP A 317 0.24 -3.98 -17.70
CA TRP A 317 1.67 -3.81 -17.50
C TRP A 317 2.34 -5.12 -17.07
N ALA A 318 1.68 -5.88 -16.19
CA ALA A 318 2.15 -7.19 -15.79
C ALA A 318 1.19 -8.26 -16.31
N PRO A 319 1.65 -9.14 -17.23
CA PRO A 319 0.84 -10.25 -17.69
C PRO A 319 0.33 -11.09 -16.51
N ASP A 320 -0.94 -11.45 -16.57
CA ASP A 320 -1.60 -12.35 -15.63
C ASP A 320 -2.16 -13.52 -16.44
N SER A 321 -1.94 -14.75 -15.99
CA SER A 321 -2.47 -15.93 -16.67
C SER A 321 -3.96 -16.13 -16.43
N ASP A 322 -4.51 -15.48 -15.41
CA ASP A 322 -5.92 -15.58 -15.04
C ASP A 322 -6.67 -14.28 -15.39
N ASN A 323 -7.82 -14.41 -16.06
CA ASN A 323 -8.64 -13.29 -16.51
C ASN A 323 -9.63 -12.78 -15.43
N GLY A 324 -9.65 -13.38 -14.24
CA GLY A 324 -10.56 -13.02 -13.15
C GLY A 324 -10.59 -11.53 -12.83
N PRO A 325 -9.44 -10.86 -12.61
CA PRO A 325 -9.39 -9.42 -12.35
C PRO A 325 -10.06 -8.57 -13.43
N VAL A 326 -9.72 -8.82 -14.70
CA VAL A 326 -10.24 -8.02 -15.83
C VAL A 326 -11.72 -8.30 -16.07
N GLU A 327 -12.17 -9.55 -15.95
CA GLU A 327 -13.58 -9.90 -16.09
C GLU A 327 -14.42 -9.38 -14.92
N ALA A 328 -13.91 -9.43 -13.69
CA ALA A 328 -14.58 -8.85 -12.52
C ALA A 328 -14.72 -7.33 -12.65
N TRP A 329 -13.65 -6.66 -13.08
CA TRP A 329 -13.66 -5.23 -13.37
C TRP A 329 -14.66 -4.90 -14.48
N ARG A 330 -14.60 -5.61 -15.62
CA ARG A 330 -15.50 -5.40 -16.76
C ARG A 330 -16.96 -5.63 -16.40
N TRP A 331 -17.26 -6.69 -15.66
CA TRP A 331 -18.61 -7.05 -15.20
C TRP A 331 -19.21 -5.94 -14.34
N THR A 332 -18.42 -5.40 -13.41
CA THR A 332 -18.88 -4.35 -12.48
C THR A 332 -19.00 -2.98 -13.12
N HIS A 333 -18.25 -2.67 -14.18
CA HIS A 333 -18.22 -1.32 -14.74
C HIS A 333 -19.16 -1.10 -15.94
N GLN A 334 -19.98 -2.09 -16.32
CA GLN A 334 -20.87 -2.01 -17.50
C GLN A 334 -21.73 -0.74 -17.54
N GLU A 335 -22.26 -0.33 -16.38
CA GLU A 335 -23.17 0.81 -16.21
C GLU A 335 -22.47 2.08 -15.69
N LEU A 336 -21.14 2.14 -15.81
CA LEU A 336 -20.35 3.29 -15.37
C LEU A 336 -19.75 4.01 -16.59
N PRO A 337 -19.67 5.36 -16.56
CA PRO A 337 -18.88 6.13 -17.50
C PRO A 337 -17.39 6.09 -17.16
N TYR A 338 -16.54 6.58 -18.07
CA TYR A 338 -15.08 6.55 -17.95
C TYR A 338 -14.56 7.17 -16.64
N GLU A 339 -15.14 8.29 -16.19
CA GLU A 339 -14.83 8.99 -14.92
C GLU A 339 -15.02 8.14 -13.64
N HIS A 340 -15.62 6.96 -13.78
CA HIS A 340 -15.89 6.03 -12.70
C HIS A 340 -15.23 4.66 -12.92
N PHE A 341 -14.30 4.55 -13.87
CA PHE A 341 -13.59 3.30 -14.16
C PHE A 341 -12.53 2.94 -13.11
N VAL A 342 -12.05 3.93 -12.36
CA VAL A 342 -11.11 3.74 -11.27
C VAL A 342 -11.65 4.43 -10.03
N GLN A 343 -11.56 3.73 -8.90
CA GLN A 343 -11.93 4.20 -7.57
C GLN A 343 -13.35 4.77 -7.47
N SER A 344 -14.31 4.23 -8.24
CA SER A 344 -15.71 4.66 -8.15
C SER A 344 -16.22 4.53 -6.72
N PRO A 345 -16.86 5.58 -6.14
CA PRO A 345 -17.48 5.48 -4.82
C PRO A 345 -18.55 4.39 -4.73
N LYS A 346 -19.22 4.09 -5.86
CA LYS A 346 -20.22 3.00 -5.95
C LYS A 346 -19.62 1.60 -5.76
N LEU A 347 -18.31 1.48 -5.94
CA LEU A 347 -17.56 0.23 -5.94
C LEU A 347 -16.71 -0.02 -4.71
N GLN A 348 -16.77 0.91 -3.75
CA GLN A 348 -15.94 0.84 -2.56
C GLN A 348 -16.14 -0.47 -1.79
N TRP A 349 -17.38 -0.99 -1.72
CA TRP A 349 -17.62 -2.21 -0.98
C TRP A 349 -16.95 -3.42 -1.66
N LEU A 350 -16.94 -3.46 -2.99
CA LEU A 350 -16.23 -4.48 -3.76
C LEU A 350 -14.71 -4.37 -3.62
N ARG A 351 -14.15 -3.16 -3.59
CA ARG A 351 -12.70 -2.96 -3.37
C ARG A 351 -12.25 -3.50 -2.02
N ARG A 352 -13.02 -3.27 -0.95
CA ARG A 352 -12.71 -3.86 0.38
C ARG A 352 -12.79 -5.40 0.40
N ARG A 353 -13.53 -5.98 -0.54
CA ARG A 353 -13.60 -7.43 -0.79
C ARG A 353 -12.54 -7.91 -1.77
N GLY A 354 -11.72 -7.01 -2.31
CA GLY A 354 -10.64 -7.31 -3.24
C GLY A 354 -11.13 -7.88 -4.57
N TYR A 355 -12.29 -7.48 -5.08
CA TYR A 355 -12.91 -8.15 -6.24
C TYR A 355 -12.03 -8.24 -7.50
N VAL A 356 -11.11 -7.30 -7.71
CA VAL A 356 -10.09 -7.31 -8.79
C VAL A 356 -8.81 -8.08 -8.44
N MET A 357 -8.78 -8.79 -7.32
CA MET A 357 -7.61 -9.55 -6.82
C MET A 357 -7.75 -11.06 -6.98
N TRP A 358 -8.95 -11.53 -7.28
CA TRP A 358 -9.29 -12.96 -7.24
C TRP A 358 -9.26 -13.60 -8.62
N ASN A 359 -8.99 -14.89 -8.62
CA ASN A 359 -9.03 -15.67 -9.84
C ASN A 359 -10.46 -15.87 -10.33
N TYR A 360 -10.61 -16.07 -11.64
CA TYR A 360 -11.92 -16.27 -12.28
C TYR A 360 -12.68 -17.43 -11.64
N GLU A 361 -12.01 -18.57 -11.39
CA GLU A 361 -12.62 -19.75 -10.77
C GLU A 361 -13.19 -19.43 -9.38
N ARG A 362 -12.45 -18.68 -8.55
CA ARG A 362 -12.93 -18.26 -7.22
C ARG A 362 -14.16 -17.38 -7.34
N LEU A 363 -14.10 -16.36 -8.19
CA LEU A 363 -15.21 -15.42 -8.42
C LEU A 363 -16.46 -16.16 -8.92
N SER A 364 -16.31 -17.07 -9.88
CA SER A 364 -17.38 -17.92 -10.39
C SER A 364 -17.95 -18.82 -9.30
N SER A 365 -17.11 -19.43 -8.46
CA SER A 365 -17.57 -20.25 -7.33
C SER A 365 -18.41 -19.46 -6.31
N TRP A 366 -18.09 -18.17 -6.14
CA TRP A 366 -18.87 -17.26 -5.29
C TRP A 366 -20.19 -16.82 -5.92
N GLY A 367 -20.44 -17.18 -7.18
CA GLY A 367 -21.55 -16.65 -7.97
C GLY A 367 -21.41 -15.14 -8.25
N PHE A 368 -20.18 -14.61 -8.27
CA PHE A 368 -19.93 -13.18 -8.47
C PHE A 368 -20.57 -12.66 -9.78
N PHE A 369 -20.55 -13.49 -10.81
CA PHE A 369 -21.11 -13.19 -12.14
C PHE A 369 -22.60 -13.54 -12.27
N ASP A 370 -23.21 -14.18 -11.26
CA ASP A 370 -24.63 -14.53 -11.26
C ASP A 370 -25.51 -13.45 -10.62
N LEU A 371 -24.90 -12.49 -9.93
CA LEU A 371 -25.58 -11.43 -9.18
C LEU A 371 -25.87 -10.23 -10.06
N GLU A 372 -27.03 -9.61 -9.88
CA GLU A 372 -27.32 -8.34 -10.53
C GLU A 372 -26.37 -7.26 -10.02
N TRP A 373 -25.82 -6.46 -10.93
CA TRP A 373 -24.86 -5.40 -10.62
C TRP A 373 -25.31 -4.45 -9.50
N ASN A 374 -26.61 -4.11 -9.45
CA ASN A 374 -27.22 -3.25 -8.43
C ASN A 374 -27.17 -3.85 -7.01
N GLN A 375 -26.92 -5.15 -6.85
CA GLN A 375 -26.79 -5.81 -5.55
C GLN A 375 -25.42 -5.54 -4.91
N PHE A 376 -24.45 -5.06 -5.70
CA PHE A 376 -23.11 -4.69 -5.21
C PHE A 376 -22.93 -3.20 -4.95
N SER A 377 -23.82 -2.36 -5.48
CA SER A 377 -23.94 -0.99 -5.00
C SER A 377 -24.59 -1.04 -3.63
N GLY A 378 -23.81 -1.46 -2.62
CA GLY A 378 -24.19 -1.24 -1.24
C GLY A 378 -24.56 0.23 -1.10
N ASP A 379 -25.60 0.52 -0.32
CA ASP A 379 -25.92 1.89 0.06
C ASP A 379 -24.61 2.56 0.42
N MET A 380 -24.23 3.60 -0.34
CA MET A 380 -23.07 4.40 0.02
C MET A 380 -23.25 4.71 1.49
N ILE A 381 -22.33 4.25 2.35
CA ILE A 381 -22.35 4.56 3.78
C ILE A 381 -22.02 6.04 3.86
N ARG A 382 -23.03 6.87 3.59
CA ARG A 382 -23.01 8.31 3.72
C ARG A 382 -23.69 8.56 5.05
N LEU A 383 -22.88 9.05 5.98
CA LEU A 383 -23.41 9.72 7.15
C LEU A 383 -24.43 10.76 6.68
N SER A 384 -25.55 10.80 7.37
CA SER A 384 -26.52 11.87 7.23
C SER A 384 -25.85 13.22 7.53
N SER A 385 -26.42 14.30 7.00
CA SER A 385 -25.93 15.65 7.32
C SER A 385 -25.92 15.92 8.83
N GLU A 386 -26.91 15.40 9.56
CA GLU A 386 -27.01 15.52 11.02
C GLU A 386 -25.86 14.80 11.74
N GLU A 387 -25.53 13.56 11.36
CA GLU A 387 -24.38 12.83 11.93
C GLU A 387 -23.04 13.52 11.64
N ILE A 388 -22.90 14.13 10.46
CA ILE A 388 -21.71 14.91 10.10
C ILE A 388 -21.59 16.15 10.99
N GLU A 389 -22.69 16.87 11.20
CA GLU A 389 -22.75 18.06 12.05
C GLU A 389 -22.45 17.71 13.52
N GLU A 390 -23.03 16.63 14.03
CA GLU A 390 -22.79 16.16 15.40
C GLU A 390 -21.31 15.81 15.62
N ARG A 391 -20.70 15.03 14.71
CA ARG A 391 -19.27 14.70 14.77
C ARG A 391 -18.38 15.94 14.72
N ASN A 392 -18.72 16.93 13.88
CA ASN A 392 -17.96 18.18 13.80
C ASN A 392 -18.05 18.96 15.12
N TYR A 393 -19.24 19.07 15.69
CA TYR A 393 -19.46 19.76 16.96
C TYR A 393 -18.69 19.11 18.12
N GLU A 394 -18.74 17.78 18.22
CA GLU A 394 -17.98 17.04 19.23
C GLU A 394 -16.47 17.25 19.08
N MET A 395 -15.98 17.22 17.84
CA MET A 395 -14.57 17.41 17.52
C MET A 395 -14.09 18.83 17.88
N GLU A 396 -14.85 19.86 17.52
CA GLU A 396 -14.55 21.26 17.86
C GLU A 396 -14.52 21.47 19.38
N ARG A 397 -15.49 20.89 20.10
CA ARG A 397 -15.52 20.93 21.57
C ARG A 397 -14.28 20.29 22.19
N SER A 398 -13.86 19.15 21.63
CA SER A 398 -12.63 18.44 22.03
C SER A 398 -11.37 19.27 21.78
N TRP A 399 -11.30 20.02 20.66
CA TRP A 399 -10.18 20.94 20.40
C TRP A 399 -10.13 22.08 21.42
N GLN A 400 -11.26 22.73 21.70
CA GLN A 400 -11.30 23.83 22.67
C GLN A 400 -10.85 23.38 24.06
N LYS A 401 -11.35 22.24 24.53
CA LYS A 401 -10.92 21.67 25.81
C LYS A 401 -9.40 21.44 25.85
N ARG A 402 -8.83 20.85 24.80
CA ARG A 402 -7.37 20.62 24.75
C ARG A 402 -6.56 21.90 24.66
N LYS A 403 -7.10 22.94 24.01
CA LYS A 403 -6.48 24.27 23.99
C LYS A 403 -6.43 24.89 25.39
N GLU A 404 -7.48 24.77 26.20
CA GLU A 404 -7.48 25.23 27.60
C GLU A 404 -6.40 24.52 28.43
N HIS A 405 -6.26 23.20 28.30
CA HIS A 405 -5.21 22.42 28.97
C HIS A 405 -3.80 22.86 28.52
N TYR A 406 -3.62 23.15 27.23
CA TYR A 406 -2.35 23.66 26.70
C TYR A 406 -2.01 25.04 27.25
N GLU A 407 -2.98 25.95 27.37
CA GLU A 407 -2.80 27.28 27.97
C GLU A 407 -2.43 27.21 29.46
N GLN A 408 -2.78 26.12 30.14
CA GLN A 408 -2.37 25.81 31.52
C GLN A 408 -0.97 25.17 31.60
N GLY A 409 -0.30 24.94 30.47
CA GLY A 409 1.05 24.36 30.38
C GLY A 409 1.09 22.84 30.28
N GLU A 410 -0.05 22.18 30.10
CA GLU A 410 -0.09 20.72 29.92
C GLU A 410 0.31 20.30 28.50
N ILE A 411 0.96 19.14 28.38
CA ILE A 411 1.40 18.56 27.11
C ILE A 411 1.19 17.04 27.11
N GLY A 412 1.12 16.44 25.91
CA GLY A 412 0.94 15.00 25.72
C GLY A 412 -0.52 14.58 25.65
N GLN A 413 -0.84 13.41 26.21
CA GLN A 413 -2.18 12.82 26.10
C GLN A 413 -3.16 13.45 27.10
N LEU A 414 -4.28 13.96 26.58
CA LEU A 414 -5.44 14.26 27.41
C LEU A 414 -6.08 12.95 27.89
N LYS A 415 -5.91 12.63 29.17
CA LYS A 415 -6.62 11.52 29.82
C LYS A 415 -8.07 11.93 30.05
N MET A 416 -8.92 11.70 29.05
CA MET A 416 -10.36 11.86 29.22
C MET A 416 -10.84 10.85 30.27
N GLY A 417 -11.36 11.33 31.40
CA GLY A 417 -12.16 10.49 32.29
C GLY A 417 -13.33 9.93 31.49
N SER A 418 -13.47 8.61 31.49
CA SER A 418 -14.45 7.81 30.73
C SER A 418 -15.73 8.56 30.33
N CYS A 419 -15.72 9.22 29.18
CA CYS A 419 -16.91 9.87 28.62
C CYS A 419 -16.77 9.95 27.11
N TYR A 420 -17.63 9.16 26.44
CA TYR A 420 -18.10 9.33 25.08
C TYR A 420 -17.09 9.17 23.94
N MET A 421 -16.78 7.92 23.60
CA MET A 421 -16.51 7.47 22.23
C MET A 421 -17.17 6.10 22.06
N SER A 422 -18.51 6.07 22.21
CA SER A 422 -19.34 4.88 21.98
C SER A 422 -20.32 5.13 20.83
N GLY A 423 -19.83 5.70 19.73
CA GLY A 423 -20.42 5.53 18.42
C GLY A 423 -19.74 4.35 17.72
N PRO A 424 -20.47 3.48 17.01
CA PRO A 424 -19.86 2.31 16.40
C PRO A 424 -18.88 2.76 15.33
N ILE A 425 -17.61 2.42 15.54
CA ILE A 425 -16.61 2.37 14.47
C ILE A 425 -16.95 1.11 13.68
N HIS A 426 -17.82 1.25 12.67
CA HIS A 426 -18.19 0.18 11.75
C HIS A 426 -17.14 -0.03 10.66
#